data_AF-A0A1J4WHD5-F1
#
_entry.id   AF-A0A1J4WHD5-F1
#
_cell.length_a   1.000
_cell.length_b   1.000
_cell.length_c   1.000
_cell.angle_alpha   90.00
_cell.angle_beta   90.00
_cell.angle_gamma   90.00
#
_symmetry.space_group_name_H-M   'P 1'
#
loop_
_entity.id
_entity.type
_entity.pdbx_description
1 polymer ?
#
loop_
_entity_poly.entity_id
_entity_poly.type
_entity_poly.pdbx_seq_one_letter_code
_entity_poly.pdbx_strand_id
1 'polypeptide(L)'
;MDSKYKYYFKKPRSEIVKDILDACLTSGLVMIAATSPYFLINLLKTYPKWKKYPHKKVYNTFYRLKKQGLIKVESKNKQIYISLTRDGRKKAGIYQINNLKIGKPKKWDKKWRALIFDVAQLKRTYREALRGKLKELGFYQLQKSVWVHPFNCKAEIELLKDFFGFSEKEMRLMIVENIGNDKELKKLFILT
;
A
#
# COMPACT_ATOMS: atom_id res chain seq x y z
N MET A 1 -25.44 3.68 -17.51
CA MET A 1 -24.88 2.52 -16.78
C MET A 1 -23.37 2.73 -16.67
N ASP A 2 -22.95 3.51 -15.68
CA ASP A 2 -21.54 3.95 -15.58
C ASP A 2 -20.72 2.94 -14.78
N SER A 3 -19.66 2.44 -15.41
CA SER A 3 -18.62 1.60 -14.81
C SER A 3 -17.96 2.33 -13.64
N LYS A 4 -18.41 2.04 -12.41
CA LYS A 4 -18.15 2.83 -11.21
C LYS A 4 -16.70 2.78 -10.66
N TYR A 5 -15.78 2.01 -11.25
CA TYR A 5 -14.39 1.92 -10.72
C TYR A 5 -13.33 1.73 -11.82
N LYS A 6 -12.40 2.70 -11.93
CA LYS A 6 -11.21 2.67 -12.82
C LYS A 6 -10.23 1.51 -12.51
N TYR A 7 -10.31 0.91 -11.31
CA TYR A 7 -9.49 -0.20 -10.86
C TYR A 7 -10.35 -1.24 -10.10
N TYR A 8 -10.23 -2.53 -10.43
CA TYR A 8 -11.01 -3.61 -9.81
C TYR A 8 -10.26 -4.27 -8.66
N PHE A 9 -10.33 -3.70 -7.46
CA PHE A 9 -9.80 -4.37 -6.27
C PHE A 9 -10.86 -5.35 -5.72
N LYS A 10 -10.74 -6.64 -6.05
CA LYS A 10 -11.54 -7.67 -5.36
C LYS A 10 -10.86 -7.96 -4.01
N LYS A 11 -11.16 -7.15 -2.98
CA LYS A 11 -10.64 -7.36 -1.61
C LYS A 11 -10.92 -8.83 -1.23
N PRO A 12 -9.96 -9.54 -0.61
CA PRO A 12 -10.30 -10.80 0.04
C PRO A 12 -11.45 -10.51 1.01
N ARG A 13 -12.60 -11.18 0.86
CA ARG A 13 -13.76 -11.01 1.75
C ARG A 13 -13.43 -11.23 3.23
N SER A 14 -12.32 -11.90 3.50
CA SER A 14 -11.86 -12.27 4.82
C SER A 14 -10.73 -11.34 5.26
N GLU A 15 -10.96 -10.55 6.32
CA GLU A 15 -9.94 -9.64 6.87
C GLU A 15 -8.63 -10.35 7.23
N ILE A 16 -8.72 -11.55 7.80
CA ILE A 16 -7.53 -12.35 8.16
C ILE A 16 -6.72 -12.78 6.94
N VAL A 17 -7.35 -12.95 5.77
CA VAL A 17 -6.63 -13.21 4.52
C VAL A 17 -5.88 -11.95 4.07
N LYS A 18 -6.52 -10.78 4.15
CA LYS A 18 -5.88 -9.50 3.80
C LYS A 18 -4.65 -9.28 4.69
N ASP A 19 -4.84 -9.41 6.00
CA ASP A 19 -3.78 -9.19 6.99
C ASP A 19 -2.59 -10.16 6.80
N ILE A 20 -2.83 -11.42 6.40
CA ILE A 20 -1.76 -12.39 6.07
C ILE A 20 -1.02 -12.04 4.79
N LEU A 21 -1.73 -11.64 3.73
CA LEU A 21 -1.12 -11.26 2.46
C LEU A 21 -0.30 -9.96 2.61
N ASP A 22 -0.82 -8.98 3.33
CA ASP A 22 -0.14 -7.70 3.60
C ASP A 22 1.15 -7.91 4.41
N ALA A 23 1.13 -8.81 5.41
CA ALA A 23 2.36 -9.15 6.16
C ALA A 23 3.41 -9.84 5.27
N CYS A 24 3.00 -10.77 4.41
CA CYS A 24 3.92 -11.43 3.48
C CYS A 24 4.50 -10.47 2.43
N LEU A 25 3.75 -9.42 2.07
CA LEU A 25 4.17 -8.40 1.13
C LEU A 25 5.20 -7.44 1.74
N THR A 26 4.90 -6.95 2.94
CA THR A 26 5.68 -5.91 3.64
C THR A 26 6.96 -6.44 4.26
N SER A 27 6.97 -7.71 4.66
CA SER A 27 8.15 -8.39 5.20
C SER A 27 9.18 -8.82 4.14
N GLY A 28 8.91 -8.61 2.85
CA GLY A 28 9.88 -8.62 1.75
C GLY A 28 11.04 -9.63 1.89
N LEU A 29 10.84 -10.85 1.37
CA LEU A 29 11.90 -11.78 0.95
C LEU A 29 12.90 -12.37 1.97
N VAL A 30 13.02 -11.91 3.21
CA VAL A 30 13.91 -12.59 4.19
C VAL A 30 13.27 -12.62 5.56
N MET A 31 12.57 -13.72 5.85
CA MET A 31 12.06 -13.99 7.19
C MET A 31 12.83 -15.20 7.72
N ILE A 32 14.04 -14.96 8.25
CA ILE A 32 14.88 -16.01 8.86
C ILE A 32 14.06 -16.68 9.97
N ALA A 33 13.49 -17.85 9.68
CA ALA A 33 12.87 -18.67 10.71
C ALA A 33 13.97 -19.45 11.40
N ALA A 34 14.31 -19.08 12.63
CA ALA A 34 14.83 -20.03 13.60
C ALA A 34 13.71 -21.07 13.84
N THR A 35 13.70 -22.13 13.02
CA THR A 35 13.22 -23.53 13.19
C THR A 35 12.10 -23.90 14.19
N SER A 36 11.29 -22.98 14.71
CA SER A 36 10.41 -23.24 15.86
C SER A 36 8.94 -22.91 15.57
N PRO A 37 7.96 -23.76 15.99
CA PRO A 37 6.52 -23.46 15.97
C PRO A 37 6.13 -22.14 16.67
N TYR A 38 6.98 -21.64 17.58
CA TYR A 38 6.82 -20.33 18.23
C TYR A 38 7.08 -19.14 17.28
N PHE A 39 7.60 -19.38 16.08
CA PHE A 39 7.81 -18.38 15.02
C PHE A 39 6.50 -17.70 14.57
N LEU A 40 5.40 -18.45 14.44
CA LEU A 40 4.07 -17.89 14.19
C LEU A 40 3.60 -16.99 15.35
N ILE A 41 3.98 -17.32 16.58
CA ILE A 41 3.66 -16.53 17.79
C ILE A 41 4.48 -15.23 17.83
N ASN A 42 5.74 -15.25 17.38
CA ASN A 42 6.54 -14.04 17.25
C ASN A 42 6.08 -13.14 16.10
N LEU A 43 5.64 -13.72 14.97
CA LEU A 43 5.02 -12.97 13.87
C LEU A 43 3.73 -12.24 14.31
N LEU A 44 2.94 -12.89 15.17
CA LEU A 44 1.76 -12.32 15.82
C LEU A 44 2.08 -11.16 16.78
N LYS A 45 3.29 -11.11 17.35
CA LYS A 45 3.76 -9.99 18.18
C LYS A 45 4.16 -8.77 17.33
N THR A 46 4.76 -8.97 16.16
CA THR A 46 5.23 -7.89 15.27
C THR A 46 4.08 -7.18 14.55
N TYR A 47 2.98 -7.88 14.27
CA TYR A 47 1.76 -7.32 13.70
C TYR A 47 0.64 -7.24 14.74
N PRO A 48 0.49 -6.12 15.49
CA PRO A 48 -0.53 -5.98 16.53
C PRO A 48 -1.96 -6.19 16.04
N LYS A 49 -2.21 -5.98 14.73
CA LYS A 49 -3.51 -6.28 14.09
C LYS A 49 -3.89 -7.75 14.16
N TRP A 50 -2.95 -8.69 14.31
CA TRP A 50 -3.27 -10.13 14.33
C TRP A 50 -3.60 -10.65 15.73
N LYS A 51 -3.30 -9.90 16.80
CA LYS A 51 -3.72 -10.24 18.18
C LYS A 51 -5.25 -10.34 18.31
N LYS A 52 -6.01 -9.72 17.39
CA LYS A 52 -7.47 -9.83 17.32
C LYS A 52 -7.98 -11.20 16.84
N TYR A 53 -7.10 -12.07 16.32
CA TYR A 53 -7.47 -13.38 15.79
C TYR A 53 -6.94 -14.52 16.65
N PRO A 54 -7.73 -15.59 16.87
CA PRO A 54 -7.22 -16.80 17.49
C PRO A 54 -6.05 -17.40 16.68
N HIS A 55 -4.99 -17.83 17.36
CA HIS A 55 -3.80 -18.43 16.75
C HIS A 55 -4.15 -19.53 15.73
N LYS A 56 -5.09 -20.42 16.08
CA LYS A 56 -5.57 -21.51 15.22
C LYS A 56 -6.19 -20.99 13.91
N LYS A 57 -6.89 -19.86 13.95
CA LYS A 57 -7.55 -19.25 12.78
C LYS A 57 -6.52 -18.65 11.82
N VAL A 58 -5.48 -18.01 12.35
CA VAL A 58 -4.35 -17.48 11.58
C VAL A 58 -3.60 -18.62 10.90
N TYR A 59 -3.23 -19.64 11.67
CA TYR A 59 -2.56 -20.84 11.18
C TYR A 59 -3.33 -21.51 10.04
N ASN A 60 -4.61 -21.81 10.25
CA ASN A 60 -5.46 -22.46 9.24
C ASN A 60 -5.59 -21.61 7.97
N THR A 61 -5.70 -20.28 8.13
CA THR A 61 -5.81 -19.37 6.99
C THR A 61 -4.51 -19.32 6.20
N PHE A 62 -3.37 -19.23 6.88
CA PHE A 62 -2.05 -19.26 6.25
C PHE A 62 -1.84 -20.55 5.45
N TYR A 63 -2.11 -21.71 6.05
CA TYR A 63 -2.01 -23.00 5.37
C TYR A 63 -2.96 -23.12 4.18
N ARG A 64 -4.17 -22.58 4.30
CA ARG A 64 -5.11 -22.51 3.17
C ARG A 64 -4.56 -21.65 2.03
N LEU A 65 -3.97 -20.50 2.32
CA LEU A 65 -3.37 -19.63 1.30
C LEU A 65 -2.13 -20.26 0.65
N LYS A 66 -1.33 -21.00 1.43
CA LYS A 66 -0.23 -21.83 0.92
C LYS A 66 -0.76 -22.92 -0.02
N LYS A 67 -1.77 -23.68 0.39
CA LYS A 67 -2.39 -24.75 -0.42
C LYS A 67 -3.03 -24.20 -1.71
N GLN A 68 -3.53 -22.97 -1.68
CA GLN A 68 -4.03 -22.25 -2.86
C GLN A 68 -2.93 -21.72 -3.79
N GLY A 69 -1.65 -21.94 -3.48
CA GLY A 69 -0.53 -21.46 -4.30
C GLY A 69 -0.31 -19.95 -4.23
N LEU A 70 -0.84 -19.27 -3.20
CA LEU A 70 -0.72 -17.81 -3.04
C LEU A 70 0.50 -17.43 -2.20
N ILE A 71 0.91 -18.31 -1.30
CA ILE A 71 2.09 -18.17 -0.47
C ILE A 71 3.04 -19.32 -0.79
N LYS A 72 4.28 -18.98 -1.12
CA LYS A 72 5.38 -19.93 -1.31
C LYS A 72 6.19 -19.99 -0.02
N VAL A 73 6.53 -21.21 0.40
CA VAL A 73 7.42 -21.48 1.53
C VAL A 73 8.55 -22.34 1.01
N GLU A 74 9.78 -21.83 1.03
CA GLU A 74 10.98 -22.54 0.57
C GLU A 74 11.96 -22.72 1.74
N SER A 75 12.68 -23.83 1.77
CA SER A 75 13.79 -24.00 2.72
C SER A 75 15.10 -23.92 1.93
N LYS A 76 15.98 -22.98 2.26
CA LYS A 76 17.35 -22.91 1.74
C LYS A 76 18.31 -22.68 2.90
N ASN A 77 19.42 -23.42 2.94
CA ASN A 77 20.47 -23.26 3.96
C ASN A 77 19.95 -23.29 5.42
N LYS A 78 19.03 -24.21 5.73
CA LYS A 78 18.34 -24.32 7.04
C LYS A 78 17.50 -23.08 7.42
N GLN A 79 17.24 -22.18 6.48
CA GLN A 79 16.36 -21.01 6.65
C GLN A 79 15.09 -21.21 5.83
N ILE A 80 13.95 -20.82 6.41
CA ILE A 80 12.65 -20.86 5.72
C ILE A 80 12.37 -19.48 5.12
N TYR A 81 12.05 -19.43 3.83
CA TYR A 81 11.68 -18.24 3.08
C TYR A 81 10.19 -18.29 2.78
N ILE A 82 9.45 -17.29 3.25
CA ILE A 82 8.01 -17.14 2.96
C ILE A 82 7.86 -15.95 2.02
N SER A 83 7.21 -16.15 0.87
CA SER A 83 6.97 -15.09 -0.11
C SER A 83 5.62 -15.24 -0.78
N LEU A 84 5.07 -14.14 -1.30
CA LEU A 84 3.90 -14.20 -2.16
C LEU A 84 4.27 -14.69 -3.55
N THR A 85 3.51 -15.63 -4.09
CA THR A 85 3.61 -16.02 -5.51
C THR A 85 3.07 -14.92 -6.42
N ARG A 86 3.16 -15.10 -7.75
CA ARG A 86 2.52 -14.18 -8.70
C ARG A 86 1.03 -14.00 -8.40
N ASP A 87 0.32 -15.10 -8.16
CA ASP A 87 -1.12 -15.07 -7.84
C ASP A 87 -1.40 -14.54 -6.43
N GLY A 88 -0.52 -14.84 -5.47
CA GLY A 88 -0.55 -14.22 -4.14
C GLY A 88 -0.44 -12.71 -4.21
N ARG A 89 0.48 -12.20 -5.03
CA ARG A 89 0.66 -10.76 -5.23
C ARG A 89 -0.52 -10.11 -5.94
N LYS A 90 -1.13 -10.82 -6.91
CA LYS A 90 -2.37 -10.41 -7.57
C LYS A 90 -3.53 -10.33 -6.58
N LYS A 91 -3.66 -11.32 -5.71
CA LYS A 91 -4.70 -11.36 -4.66
C LYS A 91 -4.46 -10.33 -3.55
N ALA A 92 -3.21 -9.96 -3.29
CA ALA A 92 -2.82 -8.87 -2.41
C ALA A 92 -2.99 -7.47 -3.05
N GLY A 93 -3.31 -7.41 -4.36
CA GLY A 93 -3.57 -6.15 -5.06
C GLY A 93 -2.35 -5.36 -5.51
N ILE A 94 -1.13 -5.92 -5.37
CA ILE A 94 0.14 -5.22 -5.65
C ILE A 94 0.27 -4.79 -7.11
N TYR A 95 -0.19 -5.61 -8.06
CA TYR A 95 -0.10 -5.27 -9.48
C TYR A 95 -0.90 -4.01 -9.83
N GLN A 96 -2.00 -3.75 -9.13
CA GLN A 96 -2.78 -2.53 -9.35
C GLN A 96 -2.04 -1.32 -8.80
N ILE A 97 -1.38 -1.45 -7.64
CA ILE A 97 -0.53 -0.40 -7.06
C ILE A 97 0.64 -0.07 -7.98
N ASN A 98 1.40 -1.08 -8.42
CA ASN A 98 2.55 -0.87 -9.30
C ASN A 98 2.14 -0.22 -10.62
N ASN A 99 0.98 -0.57 -11.17
CA ASN A 99 0.50 -0.02 -12.44
C ASN A 99 -0.33 1.27 -12.30
N LEU A 100 -0.44 1.86 -11.11
CA LEU A 100 -1.15 3.12 -10.93
C LEU A 100 -0.55 4.20 -11.83
N LYS A 101 -1.41 4.90 -12.56
CA LYS A 101 -1.04 6.05 -13.38
C LYS A 101 -2.08 7.15 -13.22
N ILE A 102 -1.62 8.37 -12.99
CA ILE A 102 -2.49 9.54 -12.95
C ILE A 102 -2.64 10.04 -14.39
N GLY A 103 -3.88 10.14 -14.84
CA GLY A 103 -4.18 10.68 -16.17
C GLY A 103 -3.84 12.16 -16.22
N LYS A 104 -3.17 12.60 -17.28
CA LYS A 104 -2.90 14.01 -17.56
C LYS A 104 -3.97 14.53 -18.52
N PRO A 105 -4.98 15.29 -18.06
CA PRO A 105 -5.97 15.89 -18.95
C PRO A 105 -5.32 16.95 -19.84
N LYS A 106 -5.93 17.25 -20.98
CA LYS A 106 -5.47 18.32 -21.88
C LYS A 106 -5.50 19.71 -21.24
N LYS A 107 -6.47 19.94 -20.35
CA LYS A 107 -6.66 21.21 -19.66
C LYS A 107 -6.62 20.99 -18.15
N TRP A 108 -5.84 21.80 -17.45
CA TRP A 108 -5.81 21.82 -16.00
C TRP A 108 -7.08 22.50 -15.47
N ASP A 109 -7.65 21.95 -14.41
CA ASP A 109 -8.85 22.48 -13.75
C ASP A 109 -8.55 23.59 -12.75
N LYS A 110 -7.30 24.09 -12.73
CA LYS A 110 -6.81 25.14 -11.84
C LYS A 110 -6.85 24.78 -10.35
N LYS A 111 -6.94 23.49 -10.03
CA LYS A 111 -6.95 22.99 -8.64
C LYS A 111 -5.75 22.10 -8.38
N TRP A 112 -5.16 22.26 -7.20
CA TRP A 112 -4.11 21.39 -6.68
C TRP A 112 -4.73 20.27 -5.84
N ARG A 113 -4.12 19.09 -5.94
CA ARG A 113 -4.40 17.93 -5.10
C ARG A 113 -3.29 17.86 -4.07
N ALA A 114 -3.56 18.38 -2.88
CA ALA A 114 -2.64 18.36 -1.76
C ALA A 114 -2.87 17.12 -0.92
N LEU A 115 -1.90 16.22 -0.91
CA LEU A 115 -1.87 15.05 -0.05
C LEU A 115 -1.02 15.36 1.19
N ILE A 116 -1.63 15.22 2.36
CA ILE A 116 -0.92 15.27 3.64
C ILE A 116 -0.97 13.90 4.30
N PHE A 117 0.07 13.56 5.03
CA PHE A 117 0.07 12.36 5.86
C PHE A 117 0.86 12.54 7.15
N ASP A 118 0.36 11.95 8.23
CA ASP A 118 1.07 11.80 9.47
C ASP A 118 1.06 10.33 9.89
N VAL A 119 2.16 9.65 9.54
CA VAL A 119 2.33 8.21 9.77
C VAL A 119 3.25 8.03 10.97
N ALA A 120 2.82 7.32 12.01
CA ALA A 120 3.65 7.13 13.21
C ALA A 120 5.07 6.61 12.90
N GLN A 121 6.07 6.98 13.71
CA GLN A 121 7.48 6.67 13.46
C GLN A 121 7.77 5.16 13.38
N LEU A 122 7.03 4.36 14.15
CA LEU A 122 7.04 2.88 14.13
C LEU A 122 6.67 2.28 12.76
N LYS A 123 6.08 3.08 11.85
CA LYS A 123 5.72 2.71 10.47
C LYS A 123 6.67 3.33 9.43
N ARG A 124 7.94 3.56 9.76
CA ARG A 124 8.94 4.21 8.87
C ARG A 124 8.97 3.61 7.47
N THR A 125 8.97 2.29 7.34
CA THR A 125 8.98 1.60 6.03
C THR A 125 7.77 1.96 5.17
N TYR A 126 6.56 2.04 5.76
CA TYR A 126 5.35 2.41 5.04
C TYR A 126 5.38 3.87 4.55
N ARG A 127 5.96 4.76 5.37
CA ARG A 127 6.14 6.17 5.00
C ARG A 127 7.07 6.32 3.79
N GLU A 128 8.21 5.63 3.80
CA GLU A 128 9.17 5.69 2.70
C GLU A 128 8.62 5.02 1.44
N ALA A 129 7.88 3.92 1.58
CA ALA A 129 7.17 3.28 0.47
C ALA A 129 6.11 4.22 -0.15
N LEU A 130 5.32 4.91 0.67
CA LEU A 130 4.36 5.90 0.19
C LEU A 130 5.06 7.03 -0.55
N ARG A 131 6.14 7.61 0.02
CA ARG A 131 6.92 8.68 -0.63
C ARG A 131 7.51 8.23 -1.97
N GLY A 132 8.09 7.03 -2.02
CA GLY A 132 8.59 6.45 -3.27
C GLY A 132 7.48 6.34 -4.33
N LYS A 133 6.30 5.86 -3.92
CA LYS A 133 5.17 5.73 -4.85
C LYS A 133 4.60 7.07 -5.30
N LEU A 134 4.56 8.08 -4.42
CA LEU A 134 4.13 9.43 -4.79
C LEU A 134 5.08 10.07 -5.81
N LYS A 135 6.39 9.89 -5.64
CA LYS A 135 7.39 10.32 -6.64
C LYS A 135 7.17 9.62 -7.99
N GLU A 136 6.95 8.32 -7.98
CA GLU A 136 6.67 7.54 -9.19
C GLU A 136 5.40 8.02 -9.91
N LEU A 137 4.38 8.41 -9.14
CA LEU A 137 3.13 8.99 -9.67
C LEU A 137 3.26 10.45 -10.11
N GLY A 138 4.43 11.06 -9.94
CA GLY A 138 4.71 12.44 -10.35
C GLY A 138 4.23 13.51 -9.37
N PHE A 139 3.93 13.17 -8.12
CA PHE A 139 3.69 14.20 -7.10
C PHE A 139 4.97 14.97 -6.80
N TYR A 140 4.82 16.27 -6.55
CA TYR A 140 5.88 17.12 -6.05
C TYR A 140 5.85 17.16 -4.51
N GLN A 141 7.02 17.09 -3.89
CA GLN A 141 7.16 17.18 -2.43
C GLN A 141 7.25 18.64 -1.99
N LEU A 142 6.15 19.20 -1.49
CA LEU A 142 6.12 20.59 -1.00
C LEU A 142 6.78 20.74 0.37
N GLN A 143 6.58 19.74 1.25
CA GLN A 143 7.21 19.62 2.57
C GLN A 143 7.43 18.13 2.90
N LYS A 144 8.08 17.81 4.03
CA LYS A 144 8.36 16.41 4.45
C LYS A 144 7.14 15.48 4.36
N SER A 145 5.95 15.98 4.67
CA SER A 145 4.69 15.23 4.70
C SER A 145 3.57 15.84 3.85
N VAL A 146 3.91 16.80 2.99
CA VAL A 146 2.94 17.51 2.13
C VAL A 146 3.38 17.34 0.68
N TRP A 147 2.50 16.79 -0.14
CA TRP A 147 2.74 16.49 -1.54
C TRP A 147 1.64 17.09 -2.39
N VAL A 148 1.98 17.59 -3.57
CA VAL A 148 1.03 18.25 -4.46
C VAL A 148 1.07 17.66 -5.87
N HIS A 149 -0.10 17.58 -6.49
CA HIS A 149 -0.25 17.18 -7.89
C HIS A 149 -1.37 18.00 -8.55
N PRO A 150 -1.25 18.42 -9.82
CA PRO A 150 -2.26 19.27 -10.45
C PRO A 150 -3.47 18.49 -10.95
N PHE A 151 -3.32 17.21 -11.29
CA PHE A 151 -4.39 16.42 -11.93
C PHE A 151 -5.16 15.55 -10.94
N ASN A 152 -6.42 15.25 -11.27
CA ASN A 152 -7.28 14.40 -10.47
C ASN A 152 -6.67 13.00 -10.28
N CYS A 153 -6.41 12.66 -9.02
CA CYS A 153 -5.80 11.42 -8.58
C CYS A 153 -6.59 10.76 -7.44
N LYS A 154 -7.86 11.14 -7.23
CA LYS A 154 -8.64 10.71 -6.06
C LYS A 154 -8.71 9.19 -5.98
N ALA A 155 -8.98 8.50 -7.09
CA ALA A 155 -9.08 7.05 -7.12
C ALA A 155 -7.74 6.37 -6.79
N GLU A 156 -6.64 6.86 -7.33
CA GLU A 156 -5.29 6.35 -7.08
C GLU A 156 -4.90 6.52 -5.61
N ILE A 157 -5.19 7.70 -5.03
CA ILE A 157 -4.87 7.99 -3.62
C ILE A 157 -5.76 7.19 -2.66
N GLU A 158 -7.06 7.05 -2.94
CA GLU A 158 -7.94 6.16 -2.16
C GLU A 158 -7.44 4.72 -2.18
N LEU A 159 -6.96 4.24 -3.34
CA LEU A 159 -6.39 2.90 -3.45
C LEU A 159 -5.10 2.75 -2.63
N LEU A 160 -4.21 3.76 -2.66
CA LEU A 160 -3.00 3.76 -1.83
C LEU A 160 -3.34 3.79 -0.34
N LYS A 161 -4.31 4.61 0.07
CA LYS A 161 -4.80 4.67 1.46
C LYS A 161 -5.24 3.30 1.95
N ASP A 162 -6.05 2.62 1.13
CA ASP A 162 -6.59 1.30 1.41
C ASP A 162 -5.52 0.20 1.46
N PHE A 163 -4.54 0.29 0.56
CA PHE A 163 -3.42 -0.65 0.44
C PHE A 163 -2.49 -0.57 1.65
N PHE A 164 -2.08 0.64 2.04
CA PHE A 164 -1.28 0.84 3.25
C PHE A 164 -2.10 0.69 4.54
N GLY A 165 -3.43 0.66 4.42
CA GLY A 165 -4.34 0.55 5.57
C GLY A 165 -4.27 1.78 6.47
N PHE A 166 -4.10 2.96 5.87
CA PHE A 166 -4.12 4.24 6.55
C PHE A 166 -5.56 4.70 6.78
N SER A 167 -5.78 5.39 7.91
CA SER A 167 -7.03 6.10 8.20
C SER A 167 -7.04 7.52 7.63
N GLU A 168 -8.20 8.17 7.63
CA GLU A 168 -8.36 9.61 7.30
C GLU A 168 -7.58 10.55 8.22
N LYS A 169 -7.12 10.07 9.38
CA LYS A 169 -6.26 10.81 10.30
C LYS A 169 -4.79 10.68 9.90
N GLU A 170 -4.41 9.56 9.31
CA GLU A 170 -3.02 9.28 8.90
C GLU A 170 -2.72 9.78 7.48
N MET A 171 -3.70 9.82 6.58
CA MET A 171 -3.51 10.29 5.21
C MET A 171 -4.79 10.96 4.69
N ARG A 172 -4.65 12.17 4.15
CA ARG A 172 -5.77 12.98 3.67
C ARG A 172 -5.44 13.68 2.36
N LEU A 173 -6.34 13.56 1.39
CA LEU A 173 -6.30 14.30 0.13
C LEU A 173 -7.22 15.51 0.22
N MET A 174 -6.69 16.68 -0.11
CA MET A 174 -7.44 17.93 -0.19
C MET A 174 -7.38 18.46 -1.61
N ILE A 175 -8.49 19.05 -2.04
CA ILE A 175 -8.54 19.82 -3.29
C ILE A 175 -8.47 21.28 -2.87
N VAL A 176 -7.41 21.96 -3.30
CA VAL A 176 -7.14 23.34 -2.90
C VAL A 176 -6.93 24.19 -4.14
N GLU A 177 -7.43 25.42 -4.13
CA GLU A 177 -7.31 26.36 -5.26
C GLU A 177 -6.03 27.18 -5.19
N ASN A 178 -5.44 27.33 -4.00
CA ASN A 178 -4.24 28.12 -3.77
C ASN A 178 -3.31 27.41 -2.77
N ILE A 179 -2.01 27.38 -3.07
CA ILE A 179 -0.94 26.82 -2.22
C ILE A 179 0.21 27.82 -1.97
N GLY A 180 -0.04 29.11 -2.20
CA GLY A 180 0.96 30.17 -2.18
C GLY A 180 1.60 30.38 -3.56
N ASN A 181 2.89 30.74 -3.56
CA ASN A 181 3.64 30.94 -4.80
C ASN A 181 3.88 29.60 -5.52
N ASP A 182 3.09 29.33 -6.56
CA ASP A 182 3.13 28.08 -7.33
C ASP A 182 3.69 28.26 -8.76
N LYS A 183 4.35 29.39 -9.05
CA LYS A 183 4.87 29.70 -10.39
C LYS A 183 5.84 28.63 -10.92
N GLU A 184 6.76 28.17 -10.07
CA GLU A 184 7.72 27.12 -10.44
C GLU A 184 7.04 25.76 -10.62
N LEU A 185 6.05 25.45 -9.78
CA LEU A 185 5.27 24.22 -9.89
C LEU A 185 4.46 24.18 -11.19
N LYS A 186 3.81 25.29 -11.56
CA LYS A 186 3.10 25.41 -12.84
C LYS A 186 4.02 25.16 -14.04
N LYS A 187 5.26 25.68 -14.00
CA LYS A 187 6.29 25.39 -15.02
C LYS A 187 6.69 23.92 -15.03
N LEU A 188 6.99 23.34 -13.85
CA LEU A 188 7.37 21.94 -13.69
C LEU A 188 6.32 20.98 -14.28
N PHE A 189 5.04 21.28 -14.07
CA PHE A 189 3.94 20.46 -14.55
C PHE A 189 3.41 20.85 -15.94
N ILE A 190 4.00 21.87 -16.58
CA ILE A 190 3.61 22.39 -17.89
C ILE A 190 2.10 22.73 -17.92
N LEU A 191 1.66 23.49 -16.92
CA LEU A 191 0.26 23.89 -16.76
C LEU A 191 0.00 25.19 -17.54
N THR A 192 -1.10 25.19 -18.29
CA THR A 192 -1.64 26.35 -19.02
C THR A 192 -2.84 26.95 -18.31
#